data_AF-A0A5M8S4Y5-F1
#
_entry.id   AF-A0A5M8S4Y5-F1
#
_cell.length_a   1.000
_cell.length_b   1.000
_cell.length_c   1.000
_cell.angle_alpha   90.00
_cell.angle_beta   90.00
_cell.angle_gamma   90.00
#
_symmetry.space_group_name_H-M   'P 1'
#
loop_
_entity.id
_entity.type
_entity.pdbx_description
1 polymer ?
#
loop_
_entity_poly.entity_id
_entity_poly.type
_entity_poly.pdbx_seq_one_letter_code
_entity_poly.pdbx_strand_id
1 'polypeptide(L)'
;MSKNFYILAASLGFFALLSAGMSLVPSRFQPGLPANGQLWRTLFLILILAALVSALIGVMSNLFEQVDRRSEQARLARRRNRRPPE
;
A
#
# COMPACT_ATOMS: atom_id res chain seq x y z
N MET A 1 0.06 13.00 0.09
CA MET A 1 1.18 12.05 -0.28
C MET A 1 0.78 10.57 -0.26
N SER A 2 -0.35 10.21 0.36
CA SER A 2 -0.82 8.82 0.51
C SER A 2 -1.06 8.07 -0.81
N LYS A 3 -1.43 8.77 -1.88
CA LYS A 3 -1.76 8.17 -3.19
C LYS A 3 -0.62 7.33 -3.78
N ASN A 4 0.63 7.79 -3.64
CA ASN A 4 1.80 7.07 -4.18
C ASN A 4 2.03 5.75 -3.43
N PHE A 5 1.84 5.75 -2.11
CA PHE A 5 1.95 4.54 -1.28
C PHE A 5 0.84 3.52 -1.58
N TYR A 6 -0.37 3.96 -1.92
CA TYR A 6 -1.42 3.04 -2.35
C TYR A 6 -1.13 2.40 -3.71
N ILE A 7 -0.59 3.16 -4.66
CA ILE A 7 -0.18 2.61 -5.97
C ILE A 7 0.94 1.59 -5.77
N LEU A 8 1.91 1.88 -4.91
CA LEU A 8 2.99 0.96 -4.56
C LEU A 8 2.47 -0.31 -3.86
N ALA A 9 1.55 -0.17 -2.92
CA ALA A 9 0.92 -1.30 -2.24
C ALA A 9 0.15 -2.19 -3.22
N ALA A 10 -0.60 -1.59 -4.14
CA ALA A 10 -1.35 -2.31 -5.15
C ALA A 10 -0.44 -3.07 -6.14
N SER A 11 0.64 -2.43 -6.61
CA SER A 11 1.59 -3.09 -7.52
C SER A 11 2.33 -4.24 -6.83
N LEU A 12 2.84 -4.02 -5.61
CA LEU A 12 3.47 -5.07 -4.82
C LEU A 12 2.51 -6.23 -4.51
N GLY A 13 1.26 -5.92 -4.17
CA GLY A 13 0.21 -6.92 -3.96
C GLY A 13 -0.09 -7.73 -5.23
N PHE A 14 -0.15 -7.08 -6.40
CA PHE A 14 -0.33 -7.75 -7.67
C PHE A 14 0.83 -8.73 -7.98
N PHE A 15 2.08 -8.29 -7.81
CA PHE A 15 3.24 -9.17 -8.00
C PHE A 15 3.29 -10.29 -6.95
N ALA A 16 2.86 -10.02 -5.72
CA ALA A 16 2.73 -11.06 -4.70
C ALA A 16 1.74 -12.14 -5.15
N LEU A 17 0.56 -11.75 -5.65
CA LEU A 17 -0.44 -12.70 -6.16
C LEU A 17 0.09 -13.53 -7.35
N LEU A 18 0.83 -12.91 -8.27
CA LEU A 18 1.50 -13.65 -9.34
C LEU A 18 2.51 -14.66 -8.80
N SER A 19 3.31 -14.27 -7.81
CA SER A 19 4.28 -15.16 -7.15
C SER A 19 3.58 -16.31 -6.41
N ALA A 20 2.45 -16.04 -5.75
CA ALA A 20 1.64 -17.08 -5.12
C ALA A 20 1.09 -18.07 -6.14
N GLY A 21 0.61 -17.58 -7.29
CA GLY A 21 0.18 -18.43 -8.41
C GLY A 21 1.30 -19.34 -8.91
N MET A 22 2.52 -18.81 -9.03
CA MET A 22 3.68 -19.62 -9.42
C MET A 22 4.05 -20.69 -8.39
N SER A 23 3.82 -20.46 -7.10
CA SER A 23 4.00 -21.49 -6.08
C SER A 23 3.06 -22.70 -6.25
N LEU A 24 1.94 -22.55 -6.97
CA LEU A 24 0.98 -23.64 -7.20
C LEU A 24 1.28 -24.43 -8.47
N VAL A 25 2.24 -23.97 -9.29
CA VAL A 25 2.63 -24.66 -10.52
C VAL A 25 3.30 -25.99 -10.18
N PRO A 26 2.81 -27.13 -10.70
CA PRO A 26 3.41 -28.43 -10.44
C PRO A 26 4.85 -28.50 -10.94
N SER A 27 5.78 -28.98 -10.10
CA SER A 27 7.21 -29.11 -10.44
C SER A 27 7.50 -30.04 -11.65
N ARG A 28 6.48 -30.77 -12.13
CA ARG A 28 6.52 -31.57 -13.35
C ARG A 28 6.85 -30.74 -14.60
N PHE A 29 6.47 -29.46 -14.60
CA PHE A 29 6.76 -28.51 -15.69
C PHE A 29 8.18 -27.92 -15.63
N GLN A 30 8.97 -28.26 -14.60
CA GLN A 30 10.31 -27.75 -14.37
C GLN A 30 11.29 -28.89 -14.04
N PRO A 31 11.55 -29.81 -15.00
CA PRO A 31 12.49 -30.91 -14.78
C PRO A 31 13.91 -30.37 -14.61
N GLY A 32 14.55 -30.71 -13.48
CA GLY A 32 15.96 -30.39 -13.21
C GLY A 32 16.24 -29.25 -12.22
N LEU A 33 15.22 -28.53 -11.72
CA LEU A 33 15.42 -27.52 -10.67
C LEU A 33 14.79 -27.96 -9.34
N PRO A 34 15.59 -28.49 -8.39
CA PRO A 34 15.11 -28.72 -7.04
C PRO A 34 14.85 -27.35 -6.39
N ALA A 35 13.67 -27.16 -5.77
CA ALA A 35 13.29 -26.03 -4.91
C ALA A 35 12.57 -24.78 -5.51
N ASN A 36 12.08 -24.78 -6.75
CA ASN A 36 11.37 -23.60 -7.30
C ASN A 36 10.11 -23.19 -6.49
N GLY A 37 9.33 -24.15 -5.98
CA GLY A 37 8.13 -23.84 -5.20
C GLY A 37 8.43 -23.05 -3.92
N GLN A 38 9.56 -23.31 -3.26
CA GLN A 38 9.94 -22.59 -2.05
C GLN A 38 10.40 -21.16 -2.36
N LEU A 39 11.08 -20.94 -3.50
CA LEU A 39 11.48 -19.61 -3.95
C LEU A 39 10.26 -18.71 -4.19
N TRP A 40 9.26 -19.20 -4.94
CA TRP A 40 8.02 -18.45 -5.22
C TRP A 40 7.22 -18.13 -3.95
N ARG A 41 7.25 -19.01 -2.94
CA ARG A 41 6.65 -18.74 -1.62
C ARG A 41 7.38 -17.64 -0.87
N THR A 42 8.71 -17.70 -0.83
CA THR A 42 9.51 -16.66 -0.16
C THR A 42 9.33 -15.30 -0.83
N LEU A 43 9.33 -15.25 -2.18
CA LEU A 43 9.04 -14.01 -2.92
C LEU A 43 7.64 -13.49 -2.63
N PHE A 44 6.62 -14.36 -2.59
CA PHE A 44 5.28 -13.98 -2.18
C PHE A 44 5.27 -13.35 -0.79
N LEU A 45 5.90 -13.98 0.20
CA LEU A 45 5.94 -13.51 1.58
C LEU A 45 6.62 -12.14 1.71
N ILE A 46 7.73 -11.92 0.99
CA ILE A 46 8.43 -10.63 1.00
C ILE A 46 7.58 -9.55 0.33
N LEU A 47 7.01 -9.84 -0.85
CA LEU A 47 6.20 -8.89 -1.61
C LEU A 47 4.91 -8.52 -0.87
N ILE A 48 4.22 -9.49 -0.26
CA ILE A 48 2.99 -9.22 0.48
C ILE A 48 3.28 -8.41 1.74
N LEU A 49 4.38 -8.69 2.44
CA LEU A 49 4.78 -7.89 3.60
C LEU A 49 5.09 -6.45 3.20
N ALA A 50 5.85 -6.24 2.12
CA ALA A 50 6.15 -4.91 1.60
C ALA A 50 4.89 -4.16 1.14
N ALA A 51 3.93 -4.86 0.53
CA ALA A 51 2.64 -4.31 0.14
C ALA A 51 1.84 -3.83 1.36
N LEU A 52 1.78 -4.64 2.43
CA LEU A 52 1.07 -4.31 3.67
C LEU A 52 1.70 -3.12 4.38
N VAL A 53 3.04 -3.07 4.48
CA VAL A 53 3.75 -1.93 5.06
C VAL A 53 3.49 -0.66 4.26
N SER A 54 3.53 -0.74 2.93
CA SER A 54 3.22 0.39 2.05
C SER A 54 1.79 0.87 2.23
N ALA A 55 0.82 -0.05 2.32
CA ALA A 55 -0.58 0.28 2.58
C ALA A 55 -0.76 0.97 3.94
N LEU A 56 -0.09 0.46 4.99
CA LEU A 56 -0.12 1.04 6.32
C LEU A 56 0.41 2.48 6.32
N ILE A 57 1.56 2.72 5.70
CA ILE A 57 2.13 4.06 5.57
C ILE A 57 1.18 4.98 4.79
N GLY A 58 0.56 4.47 3.72
CA GLY A 58 -0.44 5.20 2.94
C GLY A 58 -1.66 5.61 3.79
N VAL A 59 -2.20 4.69 4.59
CA VAL A 59 -3.32 4.94 5.51
C VAL A 59 -2.94 5.96 6.57
N MET A 60 -1.81 5.76 7.26
CA MET A 60 -1.33 6.70 8.28
C MET A 60 -1.15 8.10 7.71
N SER A 61 -0.49 8.22 6.55
CA SER A 61 -0.30 9.50 5.86
C SER A 61 -1.64 10.15 5.52
N ASN A 62 -2.62 9.36 5.06
CA ASN A 62 -3.95 9.86 4.70
C ASN A 62 -4.73 10.34 5.93
N LEU A 63 -4.61 9.66 7.06
CA LEU A 63 -5.26 10.06 8.31
C LEU A 63 -4.69 11.38 8.83
N PHE A 64 -3.38 11.53 8.85
CA PHE A 64 -2.75 12.79 9.24
C PHE A 64 -3.14 13.93 8.28
N GLU A 65 -3.13 13.67 6.97
CA GLU A 65 -3.53 14.67 5.97
C GLU A 65 -5.00 15.09 6.14
N GLN A 66 -5.89 14.17 6.58
CA GLN A 66 -7.27 14.50 6.91
C GLN A 66 -7.40 15.32 8.20
N VAL A 67 -6.65 14.97 9.25
CA VAL A 67 -6.65 15.71 10.53
C VAL A 67 -6.14 17.13 10.32
N ASP A 68 -5.05 17.29 9.57
CA ASP A 68 -4.49 18.61 9.24
C ASP A 68 -5.46 19.45 8.41
N ARG A 69 -6.11 18.88 7.39
CA ARG A 69 -7.15 19.60 6.63
C ARG A 69 -8.29 20.06 7.52
N ARG A 70 -8.76 19.23 8.45
CA ARG A 70 -9.84 19.61 9.38
C ARG A 70 -9.42 20.74 10.32
N SER A 71 -8.20 20.69 10.84
CA SER A 71 -7.67 21.73 11.72
C SER A 71 -7.51 23.06 10.99
N GLU A 72 -7.04 23.02 9.75
CA GLU A 72 -6.89 24.19 8.89
C GLU A 72 -8.25 24.81 8.51
N GLN A 73 -9.22 23.98 8.12
CA GLN A 73 -10.59 24.43 7.83
C GLN A 73 -11.24 25.10 9.05
N ALA A 74 -11.06 24.53 10.25
CA ALA A 74 -11.57 25.15 11.49
C ALA A 74 -10.91 26.50 11.77
N ARG A 75 -9.61 26.64 11.49
CA ARG A 75 -8.87 27.91 11.64
C ARG A 75 -9.33 28.96 10.62
N LEU A 76 -9.54 28.57 9.36
CA LEU A 76 -10.05 29.46 8.31
C LEU A 76 -11.49 29.91 8.60
N ALA A 77 -12.36 29.03 9.08
CA ALA A 77 -13.73 29.37 9.47
C ALA A 77 -13.78 30.41 10.60
N ARG A 78 -12.92 30.26 11.62
CA ARG A 78 -12.77 31.25 12.70
C ARG A 78 -12.28 32.60 12.19
N ARG A 79 -11.40 32.63 11.18
CA ARG A 79 -10.94 33.87 10.54
C ARG A 79 -12.04 34.52 9.69
N ARG A 80 -12.85 33.72 8.98
CA ARG A 80 -13.97 34.23 8.18
C ARG A 80 -15.05 34.88 9.05
N ASN A 81 -15.40 34.28 10.19
CA ASN A 81 -16.37 34.87 11.14
C ASN A 81 -15.89 36.15 11.84
N ARG A 82 -14.61 36.52 11.71
CA ARG A 82 -14.05 37.76 12.29
C ARG A 82 -13.97 38.92 11.29
N ARG A 83 -14.31 38.71 10.02
CA ARG A 83 -14.46 39.82 9.06
C ARG A 83 -15.86 40.40 9.22
N PRO A 84 -16.00 41.70 9.55
CA PRO A 84 -17.31 42.34 9.65
C PRO A 84 -18.00 42.32 8.27
N PRO A 85 -19.35 42.19 8.22
CA PRO A 85 -20.09 42.44 7.00
C PRO A 85 -19.92 43.92 6.62
N GLU A 86 -19.51 44.19 5.38
CA GLU A 86 -19.53 45.54 4.79
C GLU A 86 -20.96 45.98 4.46
#